data_AF-I3CUA8-F1
#
_entry.id   AF-I3CUA8-F1
#
_cell.length_a   1.000
_cell.length_b   1.000
_cell.length_c   1.000
_cell.angle_alpha   90.00
_cell.angle_beta   90.00
_cell.angle_gamma   90.00
#
_symmetry.space_group_name_H-M   'P 1'
#
loop_
_entity.id
_entity.type
_entity.pdbx_description
1 polymer ?
#
loop_
_entity_poly.entity_id
_entity_poly.type
_entity_poly.pdbx_seq_one_letter_code
_entity_poly.pdbx_strand_id
1 'polypeptide(L)'
;MISRSRRRTALGIASSVLVHAALFMFVRAKLNEAPPRFDAPGRPDAPLQVTFVRPAAPVVQPEPPKPVPEPKKPEPVHKKPVSRPAPRHSAPAVRRSVPQRTPLPVTQAPSSQAAAAPAAPAEDFMTSINRNRQKREEAEQAAAQENAAARAAENPSANDIARANIAFQDRRGRGTNGVFQIISMGPRVAQYSFRGWTTDQRRSQNQLIEVDAGFGGNVQLAVVNSMIALIRRYYQGDFNFDSQKLGRVVTLSARLEDTKGLQNFLLNEFFGER
;
A
#
# COMPACT_ATOMS: atom_id res chain seq x y z
N MET A 1 -37.06 52.75 13.82
CA MET A 1 -37.14 51.27 13.95
C MET A 1 -35.80 50.54 14.06
N ILE A 2 -34.66 51.14 13.68
CA ILE A 2 -33.35 50.47 13.56
C ILE A 2 -32.67 50.11 14.91
N SER A 3 -32.96 50.81 16.02
CA SER A 3 -32.32 50.51 17.31
C SER A 3 -32.86 49.25 18.00
N ARG A 4 -34.11 48.83 17.72
CA ARG A 4 -34.72 47.63 18.31
C ARG A 4 -34.20 46.33 17.68
N SER A 5 -33.88 46.33 16.37
CA SER A 5 -33.32 45.15 15.70
C SER A 5 -31.88 44.87 16.14
N ARG A 6 -31.04 45.90 16.25
CA ARG A 6 -29.65 45.77 16.76
C ARG A 6 -29.59 45.28 18.21
N ARG A 7 -30.54 45.69 19.06
CA ARG A 7 -30.65 45.19 20.44
C ARG A 7 -31.05 43.71 20.48
N ARG A 8 -31.94 43.25 19.59
CA ARG A 8 -32.34 41.84 19.49
C ARG A 8 -31.23 40.95 18.95
N THR A 9 -30.47 41.41 17.95
CA THR A 9 -29.30 40.67 17.45
C THR A 9 -28.17 40.62 18.47
N ALA A 10 -27.91 41.70 19.21
CA ALA A 10 -26.95 41.71 20.31
C ALA A 10 -27.37 40.75 21.44
N LEU A 11 -28.67 40.69 21.78
CA LEU A 11 -29.20 39.73 22.74
C LEU A 11 -29.02 38.29 22.26
N GLY A 12 -29.27 38.03 20.97
CA GLY A 12 -29.09 36.71 20.36
C GLY A 12 -27.64 36.23 20.41
N ILE A 13 -26.69 37.10 20.05
CA ILE A 13 -25.26 36.78 20.13
C ILE A 13 -24.84 36.55 21.59
N ALA A 14 -25.26 37.41 22.51
CA ALA A 14 -24.98 37.24 23.93
C ALA A 14 -25.53 35.92 24.49
N SER A 15 -26.76 35.55 24.09
CA SER A 15 -27.36 34.27 24.48
C SER A 15 -26.61 33.06 23.93
N SER A 16 -26.16 33.11 22.68
CA SER A 16 -25.37 32.05 22.06
C SER A 16 -24.03 31.87 22.77
N VAL A 17 -23.33 32.96 23.06
CA VAL A 17 -22.07 32.93 23.81
C VAL A 17 -22.27 32.36 25.22
N LEU A 18 -23.36 32.73 25.91
CA LEU A 18 -23.71 32.18 27.22
C LEU A 18 -23.97 30.67 27.18
N VAL A 19 -24.69 30.19 26.16
CA VAL A 19 -24.95 28.75 25.99
C VAL A 19 -23.65 27.98 25.76
N HIS A 20 -22.76 28.50 24.91
CA HIS A 20 -21.46 27.86 24.66
C HIS A 20 -20.55 27.90 25.90
N ALA A 21 -20.55 28.99 26.66
CA ALA A 21 -19.80 29.09 27.90
C ALA A 21 -20.32 28.11 28.97
N ALA A 22 -21.64 27.97 29.09
CA ALA A 22 -22.26 27.00 29.99
C ALA A 22 -21.95 25.55 29.60
N LEU A 23 -22.01 25.24 28.30
CA LEU A 23 -21.65 23.92 27.77
C LEU A 23 -20.17 23.60 28.05
N PHE A 24 -19.27 24.56 27.81
CA PHE A 24 -17.84 24.41 28.09
C PHE A 24 -17.58 24.18 29.59
N MET A 25 -18.22 24.94 30.47
CA MET A 25 -18.16 24.75 31.93
C MET A 25 -18.65 23.36 32.35
N PHE A 26 -19.77 22.91 31.78
CA PHE A 26 -20.35 21.59 32.09
C PHE A 26 -19.41 20.45 31.69
N VAL A 27 -18.84 20.51 30.49
CA VAL A 27 -17.86 19.51 30.01
C VAL A 27 -16.61 19.49 30.88
N ARG A 28 -16.11 20.67 31.28
CA ARG A 28 -14.95 20.80 32.16
C ARG A 28 -15.21 20.27 33.56
N ALA A 29 -16.42 20.44 34.10
CA ALA A 29 -16.83 19.83 35.36
C ALA A 29 -16.88 18.29 35.28
N LYS A 30 -17.38 17.74 34.16
CA LYS A 30 -17.42 16.29 33.91
C LYS A 30 -16.06 15.65 33.66
N LEU A 31 -15.11 16.38 33.08
CA LEU A 31 -13.72 15.93 32.91
C LEU A 31 -12.90 16.04 34.21
N ASN A 32 -13.33 16.87 35.16
CA ASN A 32 -12.69 17.04 36.47
C ASN A 32 -13.30 16.15 37.57
N GLU A 33 -14.39 15.43 37.29
CA GLU A 33 -14.81 14.31 38.13
C GLU A 33 -13.68 13.27 38.07
N ALA A 34 -12.92 13.15 39.16
CA ALA A 34 -11.86 12.16 39.28
C ALA A 34 -12.43 10.78 38.96
N PRO A 35 -11.70 9.92 38.22
CA PRO A 35 -12.16 8.57 37.94
C PRO A 35 -12.50 7.88 39.26
N PRO A 36 -13.55 7.03 39.31
CA PRO A 36 -13.94 6.35 40.54
C PRO A 36 -12.72 5.58 41.05
N ARG A 37 -12.26 5.94 42.25
CA ARG A 37 -11.24 5.18 42.96
C ARG A 37 -11.87 3.82 43.23
N PHE A 38 -11.30 2.78 42.63
CA PHE A 38 -11.58 1.42 43.05
C PHE A 38 -10.97 1.26 44.44
N ASP A 39 -11.80 1.39 45.47
CA ASP A 39 -11.43 0.98 46.83
C ASP A 39 -11.30 -0.54 46.83
N ALA A 40 -10.14 -1.03 46.41
CA ALA A 40 -9.72 -2.39 46.72
C ALA A 40 -9.36 -2.41 48.21
N PRO A 41 -10.02 -3.23 49.05
CA PRO A 41 -9.58 -3.41 50.42
C PRO A 41 -8.30 -4.27 50.36
N GLY A 42 -7.14 -3.63 50.36
CA GLY A 42 -5.87 -4.35 50.28
C GLY A 42 -4.68 -3.44 50.54
N ARG A 43 -4.04 -3.65 51.70
CA ARG A 43 -2.78 -3.02 52.13
C ARG A 43 -1.71 -3.07 51.02
N PRO A 44 -0.77 -2.10 50.98
CA PRO A 44 0.19 -1.94 49.87
C PRO A 44 1.30 -3.01 49.77
N ASP A 45 1.28 -4.10 50.55
CA ASP A 45 2.35 -5.12 50.58
C ASP A 45 1.86 -6.58 50.38
N ALA A 46 0.76 -6.80 49.66
CA ALA A 46 0.29 -8.16 49.36
C ALA A 46 0.73 -8.59 47.94
N PRO A 47 1.34 -9.78 47.77
CA PRO A 47 1.80 -10.26 46.46
C PRO A 47 0.62 -10.48 45.50
N LEU A 48 0.85 -10.13 44.23
CA LEU A 48 -0.05 -10.25 43.09
C LEU A 48 -0.69 -11.66 43.03
N GLN A 49 -1.93 -11.80 43.49
CA GLN A 49 -2.68 -13.05 43.35
C GLN A 49 -3.31 -13.12 41.95
N VAL A 50 -2.62 -13.81 41.04
CA VAL A 50 -3.15 -14.20 39.74
C VAL A 50 -4.04 -15.43 39.95
N THR A 51 -5.36 -15.23 39.96
CA THR A 51 -6.30 -16.35 39.89
C THR A 51 -6.41 -16.81 38.44
N PHE A 52 -5.80 -17.94 38.12
CA PHE A 52 -6.02 -18.62 36.85
C PHE A 52 -7.44 -19.19 36.83
N VAL A 53 -8.30 -18.68 35.94
CA VAL A 53 -9.52 -19.38 35.56
C VAL A 53 -9.10 -20.60 34.76
N ARG A 54 -9.04 -21.75 35.43
CA ARG A 54 -8.88 -23.07 34.80
C ARG A 54 -10.11 -23.29 33.91
N PRO A 55 -9.96 -23.51 32.58
CA PRO A 55 -11.06 -23.98 31.76
C PRO A 55 -11.59 -25.27 32.38
N ALA A 56 -12.91 -25.37 32.55
CA ALA A 56 -13.56 -26.56 33.07
C ALA A 56 -13.03 -27.79 32.34
N ALA A 57 -12.57 -28.78 33.12
CA ALA A 57 -12.21 -30.08 32.59
C ALA A 57 -13.42 -30.64 31.81
N PRO A 58 -13.20 -31.34 30.68
CA PRO A 58 -14.27 -32.00 29.97
C PRO A 58 -14.96 -32.98 30.92
N VAL A 59 -16.28 -32.83 31.02
CA VAL A 59 -17.17 -33.76 31.71
C VAL A 59 -16.87 -35.17 31.21
N VAL A 60 -16.52 -36.04 32.15
CA VAL A 60 -16.39 -37.48 31.97
C VAL A 60 -17.72 -37.99 31.41
N GLN A 61 -17.75 -38.32 30.13
CA GLN A 61 -18.82 -39.13 29.55
C GLN A 61 -18.63 -40.57 30.04
N PRO A 62 -19.70 -41.28 30.46
CA PRO A 62 -19.61 -42.65 30.92
C PRO A 62 -19.09 -43.59 29.83
N GLU A 63 -18.17 -44.47 30.24
CA GLU A 63 -17.56 -45.54 29.45
C GLU A 63 -18.60 -46.41 28.71
N PRO A 64 -18.47 -46.60 27.39
CA PRO A 64 -19.10 -47.71 26.68
C PRO A 64 -18.47 -49.05 27.09
N PRO A 65 -19.24 -50.15 27.15
CA PRO A 65 -18.79 -51.42 27.72
C PRO A 65 -17.71 -52.11 26.87
N LYS A 66 -16.76 -52.73 27.57
CA LYS A 66 -15.67 -53.57 27.03
C LYS A 66 -16.17 -54.71 26.13
N PRO A 67 -15.54 -54.93 24.97
CA PRO A 67 -15.53 -56.23 24.31
C PRO A 67 -14.34 -57.11 24.75
N VAL A 68 -14.66 -58.36 25.05
CA VAL A 68 -13.83 -59.53 25.43
C VAL A 68 -13.01 -60.06 24.21
N PRO A 69 -11.93 -60.84 24.40
CA PRO A 69 -10.71 -60.82 23.56
C PRO A 69 -10.53 -61.94 22.52
N GLU A 70 -9.58 -61.69 21.60
CA GLU A 70 -8.72 -62.58 20.77
C GLU A 70 -9.37 -63.55 19.74
N PRO A 71 -8.72 -63.85 18.57
CA PRO A 71 -7.35 -64.36 18.50
C PRO A 71 -6.46 -63.90 17.31
N LYS A 72 -5.21 -64.37 17.42
CA LYS A 72 -3.96 -64.11 16.71
C LYS A 72 -3.88 -64.52 15.22
N LYS A 73 -3.10 -63.70 14.46
CA LYS A 73 -2.04 -64.02 13.45
C LYS A 73 -2.51 -64.76 12.16
N PRO A 74 -1.91 -64.60 10.94
CA PRO A 74 -0.49 -64.33 10.73
C PRO A 74 -0.05 -63.36 9.61
N GLU A 75 1.09 -62.70 9.86
CA GLU A 75 2.05 -62.24 8.85
C GLU A 75 2.45 -63.45 7.98
N PRO A 76 2.71 -63.29 6.66
CA PRO A 76 4.13 -63.19 6.31
C PRO A 76 4.51 -62.55 4.94
N VAL A 77 5.82 -62.30 4.82
CA VAL A 77 6.71 -62.33 3.64
C VAL A 77 6.96 -61.02 2.85
N HIS A 78 8.13 -60.45 3.15
CA HIS A 78 9.01 -59.68 2.26
C HIS A 78 9.16 -60.24 0.83
N LYS A 79 9.10 -59.38 -0.21
CA LYS A 79 9.94 -59.51 -1.42
C LYS A 79 10.36 -58.14 -2.00
N LYS A 80 11.66 -57.86 -1.80
CA LYS A 80 12.72 -57.21 -2.63
C LYS A 80 12.41 -56.04 -3.61
N PRO A 81 13.40 -55.13 -3.78
CA PRO A 81 13.27 -53.88 -4.54
C PRO A 81 13.48 -54.09 -6.05
N VAL A 82 12.78 -53.31 -6.88
CA VAL A 82 12.96 -53.31 -8.34
C VAL A 82 13.36 -51.92 -8.83
N SER A 83 14.64 -51.85 -9.19
CA SER A 83 15.31 -51.08 -10.25
C SER A 83 14.71 -49.76 -10.78
N ARG A 84 15.52 -48.72 -10.58
CA ARG A 84 15.69 -47.53 -11.43
C ARG A 84 15.88 -47.89 -12.91
N PRO A 85 15.33 -47.08 -13.84
CA PRO A 85 15.94 -46.87 -15.15
C PRO A 85 16.64 -45.50 -15.21
N ALA A 86 17.87 -45.51 -15.72
CA ALA A 86 18.71 -44.35 -16.02
C ALA A 86 18.24 -43.64 -17.31
N PRO A 87 18.78 -42.44 -17.64
CA PRO A 87 18.14 -41.43 -18.45
C PRO A 87 18.26 -41.72 -19.95
N ARG A 88 17.24 -41.34 -20.73
CA ARG A 88 17.34 -41.32 -22.19
C ARG A 88 17.74 -39.92 -22.66
N HIS A 89 18.93 -39.87 -23.25
CA HIS A 89 19.38 -38.81 -24.14
C HIS A 89 18.47 -38.74 -25.36
N SER A 90 18.06 -37.52 -25.71
CA SER A 90 17.81 -37.13 -27.10
C SER A 90 17.82 -35.61 -27.16
N ALA A 91 19.00 -35.05 -27.45
CA ALA A 91 19.10 -33.75 -28.10
C ALA A 91 18.79 -33.94 -29.59
N PRO A 92 17.99 -33.04 -30.17
CA PRO A 92 18.30 -32.58 -31.52
C PRO A 92 18.70 -31.10 -31.51
N ALA A 93 19.78 -30.86 -32.22
CA ALA A 93 20.37 -29.56 -32.49
C ALA A 93 19.40 -28.59 -33.18
N VAL A 94 19.46 -27.33 -32.72
CA VAL A 94 19.47 -26.09 -33.49
C VAL A 94 18.46 -25.95 -34.64
N ARG A 95 17.47 -25.09 -34.42
CA ARG A 95 17.10 -24.06 -35.40
C ARG A 95 17.00 -22.72 -34.70
N ARG A 96 18.15 -22.05 -34.61
CA ARG A 96 18.23 -20.60 -34.38
C ARG A 96 17.63 -19.96 -35.63
N SER A 97 16.44 -19.39 -35.52
CA SER A 97 15.86 -18.55 -36.55
C SER A 97 16.75 -17.32 -36.71
N VAL A 98 17.71 -17.39 -37.62
CA VAL A 98 18.37 -16.20 -38.15
C VAL A 98 17.28 -15.41 -38.87
N PRO A 99 17.01 -14.15 -38.51
CA PRO A 99 16.16 -13.32 -39.35
C PRO A 99 16.82 -13.23 -40.72
N GLN A 100 16.11 -13.74 -41.72
CA GLN A 100 16.49 -13.64 -43.11
C GLN A 100 16.72 -12.16 -43.42
N ARG A 101 17.96 -11.82 -43.79
CA ARG A 101 18.31 -10.50 -44.28
C ARG A 101 17.51 -10.31 -45.57
N THR A 102 16.39 -9.61 -45.48
CA THR A 102 15.72 -9.05 -46.64
C THR A 102 16.78 -8.29 -47.44
N PRO A 103 16.89 -8.48 -48.76
CA PRO A 103 17.64 -7.57 -49.57
C PRO A 103 17.09 -6.18 -49.28
N LEU A 104 17.97 -5.27 -48.86
CA LEU A 104 17.64 -3.84 -48.85
C LEU A 104 17.03 -3.55 -50.22
N PRO A 105 15.86 -2.89 -50.31
CA PRO A 105 15.47 -2.31 -51.59
C PRO A 105 16.65 -1.46 -52.01
N VAL A 106 17.19 -1.75 -53.20
CA VAL A 106 18.12 -0.85 -53.86
C VAL A 106 17.40 0.48 -53.87
N THR A 107 17.86 1.41 -53.03
CA THR A 107 17.50 2.81 -53.13
C THR A 107 17.85 3.17 -54.55
N GLN A 108 16.83 3.25 -55.41
CA GLN A 108 16.93 4.01 -56.63
C GLN A 108 17.47 5.36 -56.18
N ALA A 109 18.68 5.70 -56.63
CA ALA A 109 19.16 7.07 -56.53
C ALA A 109 17.97 7.95 -56.97
N PRO A 110 17.57 8.97 -56.20
CA PRO A 110 16.48 9.83 -56.62
C PRO A 110 16.86 10.33 -58.00
N SER A 111 16.15 9.85 -59.01
CA SER A 111 16.18 10.42 -60.33
C SER A 111 16.01 11.91 -60.11
N SER A 112 17.00 12.68 -60.54
CA SER A 112 16.97 14.13 -60.59
C SER A 112 15.95 14.58 -61.64
N GLN A 113 14.70 14.18 -61.49
CA GLN A 113 13.58 15.00 -61.86
C GLN A 113 13.33 15.91 -60.66
N ALA A 114 14.19 16.91 -60.53
CA ALA A 114 13.73 18.20 -60.06
C ALA A 114 12.62 18.60 -61.03
N ALA A 115 11.39 18.17 -60.72
CA ALA A 115 10.21 18.88 -61.19
C ALA A 115 10.49 20.31 -60.78
N ALA A 116 10.78 21.16 -61.76
CA ALA A 116 10.95 22.57 -61.55
C ALA A 116 9.74 23.01 -60.74
N ALA A 117 9.95 23.33 -59.46
CA ALA A 117 8.95 24.03 -58.70
C ALA A 117 8.57 25.22 -59.57
N PRO A 118 7.29 25.42 -59.92
CA PRO A 118 6.90 26.58 -60.69
C PRO A 118 7.49 27.78 -59.96
N ALA A 119 8.31 28.56 -60.68
CA ALA A 119 8.93 29.76 -60.12
C ALA A 119 7.81 30.52 -59.43
N ALA A 120 7.95 30.73 -58.11
CA ALA A 120 6.94 31.46 -57.35
C ALA A 120 6.63 32.74 -58.14
N PRO A 121 5.34 33.09 -58.33
CA PRO A 121 4.99 34.29 -59.07
C PRO A 121 5.83 35.44 -58.55
N ALA A 122 6.33 36.31 -59.42
CA ALA A 122 7.18 37.44 -59.03
C ALA A 122 6.42 38.28 -58.00
N GLU A 123 6.66 38.00 -56.72
CA GLU A 123 5.95 38.62 -55.63
C GLU A 123 6.47 40.04 -55.50
N ASP A 124 5.53 40.96 -55.39
CA ASP A 124 5.85 42.37 -55.18
C ASP A 124 6.81 42.51 -53.99
N PHE A 125 7.84 43.35 -54.14
CA PHE A 125 8.93 43.45 -53.18
C PHE A 125 8.41 43.78 -51.76
N MET A 126 7.38 44.62 -51.67
CA MET A 126 6.67 44.90 -50.41
C MET A 126 6.07 43.64 -49.77
N THR A 127 5.46 42.76 -50.56
CA THR A 127 4.86 41.51 -50.08
C THR A 127 5.93 40.57 -49.54
N SER A 128 7.10 40.50 -50.20
CA SER A 128 8.22 39.67 -49.74
C SER A 128 8.81 40.16 -48.39
N ILE A 129 8.95 41.49 -48.22
CA ILE A 129 9.44 42.11 -46.99
C ILE A 129 8.46 41.87 -45.84
N ASN A 130 7.16 42.05 -46.08
CA ASN A 130 6.12 41.82 -45.08
C ASN A 130 6.07 40.35 -44.64
N ARG A 131 6.18 39.40 -45.58
CA ARG A 131 6.24 37.98 -45.24
C ARG A 131 7.48 37.62 -44.41
N ASN A 132 8.63 38.20 -44.73
CA ASN A 132 9.85 37.96 -43.97
C ASN A 132 9.80 38.58 -42.57
N ARG A 133 9.13 39.73 -42.41
CA ARG A 133 8.88 40.32 -41.09
C ARG A 133 7.95 39.44 -40.28
N GLN A 134 6.84 38.99 -40.86
CA GLN A 134 5.88 38.11 -40.21
C GLN A 134 6.50 36.77 -39.79
N LYS A 135 7.32 36.15 -40.65
CA LYS A 135 8.07 34.92 -40.29
C LYS A 135 8.99 35.13 -39.08
N ARG A 136 9.59 36.31 -38.96
CA ARG A 136 10.49 36.64 -37.84
C ARG A 136 9.68 36.80 -36.55
N GLU A 137 8.55 37.49 -36.62
CA GLU A 137 7.63 37.65 -35.49
C GLU A 137 7.05 36.30 -35.04
N GLU A 138 6.65 35.43 -35.97
CA GLU A 138 6.15 34.08 -35.66
C GLU A 138 7.24 33.22 -34.99
N ALA A 139 8.48 33.27 -35.47
CA ALA A 139 9.60 32.55 -34.88
C ALA A 139 9.95 33.05 -33.47
N GLU A 140 9.93 34.38 -33.26
CA GLU A 140 10.15 34.98 -31.94
C GLU A 140 9.03 34.62 -30.95
N GLN A 141 7.77 34.63 -31.40
CA GLN A 141 6.63 34.22 -30.58
C GLN A 141 6.69 32.72 -30.23
N ALA A 142 7.05 31.86 -31.19
CA ALA A 142 7.22 30.43 -30.93
C ALA A 142 8.33 30.18 -29.90
N ALA A 143 9.48 30.83 -30.05
CA ALA A 143 10.59 30.70 -29.10
C ALA A 143 10.23 31.27 -27.71
N ALA A 144 9.46 32.35 -27.64
CA ALA A 144 8.99 32.92 -26.38
C ALA A 144 8.00 31.98 -25.67
N GLN A 145 7.08 31.34 -26.41
CA GLN A 145 6.16 30.36 -25.85
C GLN A 145 6.89 29.11 -25.35
N GLU A 146 7.87 28.60 -26.10
CA GLU A 146 8.69 27.46 -25.69
C GLU A 146 9.48 27.75 -24.40
N ASN A 147 10.12 28.93 -24.32
CA ASN A 147 10.83 29.36 -23.12
C ASN A 147 9.88 29.57 -21.92
N ALA A 148 8.68 30.09 -22.15
CA ALA A 148 7.67 30.24 -21.10
C ALA A 148 7.18 28.87 -20.60
N ALA A 149 6.93 27.92 -21.51
CA ALA A 149 6.54 26.55 -21.16
C ALA A 149 7.65 25.81 -20.40
N ALA A 150 8.91 25.95 -20.82
CA ALA A 150 10.06 25.37 -20.12
C ALA A 150 10.19 25.91 -18.69
N ARG A 151 10.07 27.23 -18.50
CA ARG A 151 10.10 27.84 -17.16
C ARG A 151 8.92 27.42 -16.28
N ALA A 152 7.73 27.24 -16.85
CA ALA A 152 6.57 26.74 -16.13
C ALA A 152 6.71 25.27 -15.71
N ALA A 153 7.40 24.45 -16.50
CA ALA A 153 7.72 23.06 -16.14
C ALA A 153 8.78 22.97 -15.03
N GLU A 154 9.74 23.91 -15.01
CA GLU A 154 10.82 23.95 -14.02
C GLU A 154 10.36 24.51 -12.66
N ASN A 155 9.42 25.45 -12.66
CA ASN A 155 8.83 26.02 -11.44
C ASN A 155 7.30 25.87 -11.47
N PRO A 156 6.77 24.68 -11.13
CA PRO A 156 5.33 24.45 -11.12
C PRO A 156 4.65 25.42 -10.14
N SER A 157 3.49 25.94 -10.54
CA SER A 157 2.73 26.84 -9.69
C SER A 157 2.30 26.11 -8.41
N ALA A 158 2.02 26.84 -7.33
CA ALA A 158 1.50 26.25 -6.09
C ALA A 158 0.21 25.43 -6.33
N ASN A 159 -0.59 25.81 -7.32
CA ASN A 159 -1.80 25.10 -7.72
C ASN A 159 -1.47 23.78 -8.44
N ASP A 160 -0.43 23.74 -9.28
CA ASP A 160 0.02 22.52 -9.93
C ASP A 160 0.66 21.55 -8.95
N ILE A 161 1.43 22.05 -7.97
CA ILE A 161 1.95 21.25 -6.86
C ILE A 161 0.78 20.69 -6.02
N ALA A 162 -0.21 21.50 -5.71
CA ALA A 162 -1.40 21.06 -4.97
C ALA A 162 -2.16 19.97 -5.75
N ARG A 163 -2.38 20.16 -7.06
CA ARG A 163 -3.01 19.17 -7.94
C ARG A 163 -2.21 17.87 -8.01
N ALA A 164 -0.89 17.95 -8.12
CA ALA A 164 -0.01 16.78 -8.12
C ALA A 164 -0.08 16.02 -6.78
N ASN A 165 -0.08 16.74 -5.65
CA ASN A 165 -0.22 16.16 -4.32
C ASN A 165 -1.60 15.52 -4.10
N ILE A 166 -2.68 16.16 -4.57
CA ILE A 166 -4.04 15.61 -4.53
C ILE A 166 -4.12 14.36 -5.41
N ALA A 167 -3.59 14.40 -6.63
CA ALA A 167 -3.56 13.24 -7.52
C ALA A 167 -2.69 12.08 -6.97
N PHE A 168 -1.62 12.40 -6.23
CA PHE A 168 -0.81 11.42 -5.53
C PHE A 168 -1.57 10.79 -4.34
N GLN A 169 -2.25 11.61 -3.54
CA GLN A 169 -3.10 11.12 -2.45
C GLN A 169 -4.30 10.31 -2.95
N ASP A 170 -4.93 10.72 -4.05
CA ASP A 170 -6.03 9.99 -4.68
C ASP A 170 -5.56 8.61 -5.19
N ARG A 171 -4.37 8.54 -5.79
CA ARG A 171 -3.77 7.24 -6.18
C ARG A 171 -3.46 6.34 -4.99
N ARG A 172 -3.05 6.90 -3.85
CA ARG A 172 -2.87 6.14 -2.60
C ARG A 172 -4.20 5.72 -1.97
N GLY A 173 -5.23 6.57 -2.05
CA GLY A 173 -6.55 6.35 -1.47
C GLY A 173 -7.50 5.50 -2.31
N ARG A 174 -7.27 5.37 -3.63
CA ARG A 174 -8.09 4.52 -4.52
C ARG A 174 -7.83 3.02 -4.36
N GLY A 175 -6.99 2.64 -3.41
CA GLY A 175 -6.83 1.27 -2.93
C GLY A 175 -7.18 1.20 -1.45
N THR A 176 -7.93 0.19 -1.07
CA THR A 176 -7.96 -0.29 0.31
C THR A 176 -6.56 -0.79 0.62
N ASN A 177 -5.66 0.10 1.05
CA ASN A 177 -4.25 -0.20 1.32
C ASN A 177 -4.03 -0.06 2.83
N GLY A 178 -4.05 -1.19 3.52
CA GLY A 178 -3.88 -1.32 4.95
C GLY A 178 -2.44 -0.99 5.28
N VAL A 179 -2.27 -0.06 6.21
CA VAL A 179 -0.96 0.46 6.57
C VAL A 179 -0.48 -0.30 7.80
N PHE A 180 0.65 -0.97 7.66
CA PHE A 180 1.35 -1.59 8.78
C PHE A 180 2.41 -0.63 9.32
N GLN A 181 2.47 -0.49 10.64
CA GLN A 181 3.47 0.32 11.30
C GLN A 181 4.01 -0.44 12.51
N ILE A 182 5.32 -0.65 12.55
CA ILE A 182 5.98 -1.25 13.70
C ILE A 182 6.11 -0.18 14.79
N ILE A 183 5.60 -0.47 15.98
CA ILE A 183 5.62 0.46 17.12
C ILE A 183 6.83 0.16 17.99
N SER A 184 7.03 -1.10 18.34
CA SER A 184 8.11 -1.54 19.20
C SER A 184 8.60 -2.92 18.78
N MET A 185 9.89 -3.15 18.97
CA MET A 185 10.53 -4.42 18.69
C MET A 185 11.58 -4.71 19.75
N GLY A 186 11.34 -5.76 20.54
CA GLY A 186 12.32 -6.32 21.45
C GLY A 186 13.00 -7.56 20.86
N PRO A 187 13.88 -8.23 21.63
CA PRO A 187 14.61 -9.42 21.17
C PRO A 187 13.71 -10.64 20.88
N ARG A 188 12.53 -10.68 21.51
CA ARG A 188 11.60 -11.82 21.45
C ARG A 188 10.17 -11.41 21.07
N VAL A 189 9.72 -10.27 21.56
CA VAL A 189 8.36 -9.76 21.37
C VAL A 189 8.41 -8.47 20.55
N ALA A 190 7.44 -8.28 19.66
CA ALA A 190 7.26 -7.04 18.91
C ALA A 190 5.78 -6.67 18.85
N GLN A 191 5.51 -5.37 18.70
CA GLN A 191 4.16 -4.85 18.53
C GLN A 191 4.10 -4.00 17.26
N TYR A 192 3.04 -4.20 16.48
CA TYR A 192 2.76 -3.39 15.30
C TYR A 192 1.29 -2.98 15.29
N SER A 193 1.02 -1.78 14.77
CA SER A 193 -0.33 -1.37 14.43
C SER A 193 -0.64 -1.74 12.99
N PHE A 194 -1.88 -2.17 12.78
CA PHE A 194 -2.46 -2.37 11.47
C PHE A 194 -3.67 -1.46 11.33
N ARG A 195 -3.62 -0.57 10.35
CA ARG A 195 -4.77 0.23 9.95
C ARG A 195 -5.51 -0.54 8.86
N GLY A 196 -6.75 -0.95 9.15
CA GLY A 196 -7.56 -1.80 8.28
C GLY A 196 -7.65 -1.35 6.81
N TRP A 197 -8.12 -2.25 5.95
CA TRP A 197 -8.29 -2.06 4.51
C TRP A 197 -9.48 -1.16 4.14
N THR A 198 -9.70 -0.04 4.83
CA THR A 198 -10.78 0.90 4.50
C THR A 198 -10.20 2.25 4.09
N THR A 199 -10.78 2.85 3.05
CA THR A 199 -10.42 4.20 2.64
C THR A 199 -10.95 5.27 3.60
N ASP A 200 -11.91 4.92 4.46
CA ASP A 200 -12.55 5.86 5.36
C ASP A 200 -11.73 6.00 6.65
N GLN A 201 -10.97 7.09 6.74
CA GLN A 201 -10.12 7.41 7.89
C GLN A 201 -10.88 7.51 9.22
N ARG A 202 -12.19 7.78 9.19
CA ARG A 202 -13.04 7.84 10.40
C ARG A 202 -13.51 6.46 10.85
N ARG A 203 -13.47 5.47 9.95
CA ARG A 203 -13.90 4.09 10.20
C ARG A 203 -12.76 3.08 10.21
N SER A 204 -11.53 3.50 9.88
CA SER A 204 -10.36 2.65 9.99
C SER A 204 -10.10 2.31 11.45
N GLN A 205 -10.40 1.07 11.84
CA GLN A 205 -9.97 0.57 13.13
C GLN A 205 -8.47 0.29 13.07
N ASN A 206 -7.70 0.99 13.91
CA ASN A 206 -6.30 0.68 14.13
C ASN A 206 -6.24 -0.48 15.12
N GLN A 207 -5.75 -1.64 14.68
CA GLN A 207 -5.56 -2.82 15.53
C GLN A 207 -4.11 -2.86 15.98
N LEU A 208 -3.89 -2.94 17.30
CA LEU A 208 -2.58 -3.21 17.87
C LEU A 208 -2.40 -4.72 17.99
N ILE A 209 -1.36 -5.26 17.37
CA ILE A 209 -1.08 -6.70 17.34
C ILE A 209 0.30 -6.93 17.95
N GLU A 210 0.34 -7.81 18.94
CA GLU A 210 1.57 -8.27 19.58
C GLU A 210 1.97 -9.64 19.02
N VAL A 211 3.26 -9.82 18.77
CA VAL A 211 3.85 -11.03 18.21
C VAL A 211 5.01 -11.48 19.08
N ASP A 212 4.94 -12.73 19.56
CA ASP A 212 6.05 -13.42 20.24
C ASP A 212 6.72 -14.39 19.24
N ALA A 213 8.03 -14.27 19.07
CA ALA A 213 8.84 -15.14 18.23
C ALA A 213 9.17 -16.49 18.89
N GLY A 214 8.93 -16.62 20.20
CA GLY A 214 9.38 -17.74 21.00
C GLY A 214 10.87 -17.70 21.32
N PHE A 215 11.37 -18.75 21.97
CA PHE A 215 12.78 -18.83 22.39
C PHE A 215 13.71 -19.06 21.18
N GLY A 216 14.72 -18.22 21.01
CA GLY A 216 15.68 -18.31 19.90
C GLY A 216 15.09 -18.02 18.51
N GLY A 217 13.83 -17.58 18.45
CA GLY A 217 13.15 -17.24 17.19
C GLY A 217 13.57 -15.88 16.66
N ASN A 218 13.46 -15.69 15.34
CA ASN A 218 13.67 -14.39 14.73
C ASN A 218 12.38 -13.56 14.81
N VAL A 219 12.40 -12.49 15.61
CA VAL A 219 11.24 -11.61 15.81
C VAL A 219 10.80 -10.89 14.53
N GLN A 220 11.74 -10.50 13.67
CA GLN A 220 11.42 -9.83 12.39
C GLN A 220 10.63 -10.79 11.48
N LEU A 221 11.05 -12.05 11.44
CA LEU A 221 10.38 -13.09 10.68
C LEU A 221 8.98 -13.39 11.21
N ALA A 222 8.85 -13.48 12.54
CA ALA A 222 7.56 -13.72 13.19
C ALA A 222 6.55 -12.59 12.91
N VAL A 223 7.02 -11.33 12.98
CA VAL A 223 6.22 -10.16 12.65
C VAL A 223 5.75 -10.21 11.19
N VAL A 224 6.64 -10.47 10.24
CA VAL A 224 6.28 -10.56 8.81
C VAL A 224 5.30 -11.71 8.56
N ASN A 225 5.50 -12.87 9.19
CA ASN A 225 4.57 -14.00 9.06
C ASN A 225 3.18 -13.64 9.60
N SER A 226 3.10 -12.91 10.72
CA SER A 226 1.85 -12.40 11.27
C SER A 226 1.16 -11.42 10.30
N MET A 227 1.92 -10.50 9.70
CA MET A 227 1.41 -9.57 8.68
C MET A 227 0.86 -10.31 7.45
N ILE A 228 1.58 -11.31 6.94
CA ILE A 228 1.11 -12.15 5.82
C ILE A 228 -0.17 -12.89 6.17
N ALA A 229 -0.23 -13.48 7.38
CA ALA A 229 -1.43 -14.15 7.85
C ALA A 229 -2.62 -13.18 7.91
N LEU A 230 -2.40 -11.92 8.31
CA LEU A 230 -3.42 -10.89 8.31
C LEU A 230 -3.85 -10.50 6.89
N ILE A 231 -2.90 -10.26 5.98
CA ILE A 231 -3.17 -9.96 4.55
C ILE A 231 -4.04 -11.06 3.94
N ARG A 232 -3.71 -12.32 4.20
CA ARG A 232 -4.43 -13.50 3.67
C ARG A 232 -5.87 -13.63 4.14
N ARG A 233 -6.23 -13.03 5.28
CA ARG A 233 -7.63 -12.98 5.73
C ARG A 233 -8.48 -12.10 4.82
N TYR A 234 -7.88 -11.14 4.13
CA TYR A 234 -8.58 -10.17 3.29
C TYR A 234 -8.33 -10.38 1.78
N TYR A 235 -7.15 -10.89 1.41
CA TYR A 235 -6.75 -11.12 0.02
C TYR A 235 -6.29 -12.55 -0.17
N GLN A 236 -6.84 -13.24 -1.17
CA GLN A 236 -6.42 -14.60 -1.53
C GLN A 236 -5.55 -14.66 -2.79
N GLY A 237 -5.50 -13.56 -3.56
CA GLY A 237 -4.76 -13.47 -4.82
C GLY A 237 -3.86 -12.24 -4.85
N ASP A 238 -3.84 -11.56 -5.99
CA ASP A 238 -3.03 -10.36 -6.16
C ASP A 238 -3.70 -9.16 -5.46
N PHE A 239 -2.88 -8.34 -4.81
CA PHE A 239 -3.33 -7.16 -4.09
C PHE A 239 -2.34 -6.01 -4.29
N ASN A 240 -2.84 -4.81 -4.07
CA ASN A 240 -2.04 -3.59 -4.14
C ASN A 240 -1.50 -3.26 -2.75
N PHE A 241 -0.19 -3.08 -2.64
CA PHE A 241 0.49 -2.74 -1.40
C PHE A 241 1.17 -1.38 -1.53
N ASP A 242 0.91 -0.45 -0.60
CA ASP A 242 1.58 0.84 -0.56
C ASP A 242 2.94 0.71 0.13
N SER A 243 4.02 0.69 -0.66
CA SER A 243 5.39 0.64 -0.14
C SER A 243 5.83 2.05 0.27
N GLN A 244 6.15 2.21 1.55
CA GLN A 244 6.71 3.45 2.09
C GLN A 244 8.15 3.65 1.63
N LYS A 245 8.91 2.54 1.50
CA LYS A 245 10.31 2.58 1.05
C LYS A 245 10.42 3.01 -0.42
N LEU A 246 9.55 2.49 -1.29
CA LEU A 246 9.54 2.84 -2.71
C LEU A 246 8.67 4.07 -3.03
N GLY A 247 7.88 4.54 -2.07
CA GLY A 247 6.97 5.67 -2.24
C GLY A 247 5.86 5.44 -3.27
N ARG A 248 5.56 4.17 -3.60
CA ARG A 248 4.59 3.80 -4.64
C ARG A 248 3.82 2.52 -4.28
N VAL A 249 2.68 2.35 -4.93
CA VAL A 249 1.88 1.13 -4.84
C VAL A 249 2.51 0.04 -5.72
N VAL A 250 2.71 -1.14 -5.14
CA VAL A 250 3.27 -2.34 -5.80
C VAL A 250 2.23 -3.45 -5.75
N THR A 251 2.05 -4.17 -6.86
CA THR A 251 1.19 -5.34 -6.91
C THR A 251 1.96 -6.56 -6.40
N LEU A 252 1.42 -7.21 -5.36
CA LEU A 252 1.98 -8.39 -4.72
C LEU A 252 0.94 -9.53 -4.69
N SER A 253 1.39 -10.76 -4.52
CA SER A 253 0.52 -11.94 -4.41
C SER A 253 0.41 -12.40 -2.96
N ALA A 254 -0.81 -12.61 -2.48
CA ALA A 254 -1.11 -13.18 -1.17
C ALA A 254 -1.19 -14.71 -1.18
N ARG A 255 -1.01 -15.36 -2.34
CA ARG A 255 -1.15 -16.82 -2.50
C ARG A 255 -0.11 -17.59 -1.69
N LEU A 256 -0.36 -18.88 -1.46
CA LEU A 256 0.52 -19.70 -0.61
C LEU A 256 1.85 -19.99 -1.31
N GLU A 257 1.82 -20.20 -2.62
CA GLU A 257 2.98 -20.44 -3.48
C GLU A 257 3.99 -19.28 -3.46
N ASP A 258 3.52 -18.04 -3.30
CA ASP A 258 4.34 -16.82 -3.35
C ASP A 258 4.84 -16.36 -1.97
N THR A 259 4.65 -17.18 -0.93
CA THR A 259 5.01 -16.83 0.47
C THR A 259 6.43 -16.31 0.58
N LYS A 260 7.40 -16.98 -0.05
CA LYS A 260 8.83 -16.62 0.05
C LYS A 260 9.11 -15.25 -0.58
N GLY A 261 8.48 -14.94 -1.71
CA GLY A 261 8.61 -13.66 -2.38
C GLY A 261 8.00 -12.52 -1.56
N LEU A 262 6.77 -12.72 -1.08
CA LEU A 262 6.07 -11.76 -0.24
C LEU A 262 6.82 -11.50 1.07
N GLN A 263 7.31 -12.55 1.73
CA GLN A 263 8.05 -12.46 2.97
C GLN A 263 9.37 -11.68 2.79
N ASN A 264 10.15 -11.98 1.75
CA ASN A 264 11.38 -11.26 1.47
C ASN A 264 11.12 -9.77 1.16
N PHE A 265 10.05 -9.48 0.43
CA PHE A 265 9.64 -8.11 0.14
C PHE A 265 9.32 -7.34 1.44
N LEU A 266 8.47 -7.90 2.31
CA LEU A 266 8.09 -7.26 3.56
C LEU A 266 9.27 -7.13 4.54
N LEU A 267 10.17 -8.12 4.59
CA LEU A 267 11.39 -8.02 5.39
C LEU A 267 12.25 -6.83 4.94
N ASN A 268 12.45 -6.64 3.64
CA ASN A 268 13.21 -5.51 3.11
C ASN A 268 12.46 -4.16 3.26
N GLU A 269 11.13 -4.18 3.19
CA GLU A 269 10.29 -2.99 3.35
C GLU A 269 10.41 -2.40 4.76
N PHE A 270 10.33 -3.25 5.80
CA PHE A 270 10.34 -2.79 7.19
C PHE A 270 11.73 -2.78 7.85
N PHE A 271 12.61 -3.72 7.47
CA PHE A 271 13.90 -3.92 8.14
C PHE A 271 15.11 -3.78 7.23
N GLY A 272 14.92 -3.57 5.92
CA GLY A 272 16.03 -3.30 5.03
C GLY A 272 16.63 -1.92 5.30
N GLU A 273 17.91 -1.73 4.95
CA GLU A 273 18.57 -0.44 5.10
C GLU A 273 17.86 0.64 4.26
N ARG A 274 17.80 1.85 4.83
CA ARG A 274 17.23 3.05 4.19
C ARG A 274 18.32 3.87 3.53
#